data_AF-A0A2H0AJH5-F1
#
_entry.id   AF-A0A2H0AJH5-F1
#
_cell.length_a   1.000
_cell.length_b   1.000
_cell.length_c   1.000
_cell.angle_alpha   90.00
_cell.angle_beta   90.00
_cell.angle_gamma   90.00
#
_symmetry.space_group_name_H-M   'P 1'
#
loop_
_entity.id
_entity.type
_entity.pdbx_description
1 polymer ?
#
loop_
_entity_poly.entity_id
_entity_poly.type
_entity_poly.pdbx_seq_one_letter_code
_entity_poly.pdbx_strand_id
1 'polypeptide(L)'
;MSENGDRKSISGTFFRPEEGKLYVFKPNRIEVLKSWPHIMAWRKTRGKPGWVHFRPKISMPAKDVGNRIRCLEGNEDDYGQKYLFIPPELLKVRREELAWLKWYSTIPRELRDLIRGFPARHWHLLSFLARCGKAAIELTSSNPALAWALASNWIFHNPPVQRPLRAACSVLRKKQRDILAWLGFPPTEAARRVLAKVIPRAVRTNDLRALRKAMGRADVLNTTSHLVRINTGVIRVAADPELFPYASPSLLDEISRCS
;
A
#
# COMPACT_ATOMS: atom_id res chain seq x y z
N MET A 1 -5.08 -43.63 26.14
CA MET A 1 -6.02 -43.40 25.02
C MET A 1 -6.30 -41.91 24.97
N SER A 2 -5.57 -41.17 24.13
CA SER A 2 -5.78 -39.73 23.96
C SER A 2 -6.69 -39.54 22.75
N GLU A 3 -7.97 -39.25 23.02
CA GLU A 3 -8.90 -38.74 22.01
C GLU A 3 -8.41 -37.37 21.52
N ASN A 4 -7.54 -37.39 20.52
CA ASN A 4 -7.33 -36.24 19.66
C ASN A 4 -8.59 -36.10 18.79
N GLY A 5 -9.63 -35.53 19.38
CA GLY A 5 -10.81 -35.06 18.66
C GLY A 5 -10.34 -34.17 17.53
N ASP A 6 -10.57 -34.65 16.30
CA ASP A 6 -10.21 -34.02 15.06
C ASP A 6 -11.01 -32.72 14.93
N ARG A 7 -10.51 -31.65 15.58
CA ARG A 7 -11.12 -30.32 15.52
C ARG A 7 -10.97 -29.86 14.08
N LYS A 8 -12.00 -30.15 13.27
CA LYS A 8 -12.18 -29.62 11.91
C LYS A 8 -11.66 -28.20 11.88
N SER A 9 -10.55 -27.98 11.19
CA SER A 9 -9.95 -26.65 11.12
C SER A 9 -10.93 -25.78 10.34
N ILE A 10 -11.67 -24.94 11.06
CA ILE A 10 -12.59 -23.98 10.47
C ILE A 10 -11.72 -23.05 9.63
N SER A 11 -11.81 -23.17 8.31
CA SER A 11 -11.21 -22.23 7.36
C SER A 11 -12.32 -21.38 6.78
N GLY A 12 -12.11 -20.07 6.71
CA GLY A 12 -13.11 -19.17 6.17
C GLY A 12 -12.82 -17.73 6.53
N THR A 13 -13.45 -16.83 5.77
CA THR A 13 -13.36 -15.39 5.99
C THR A 13 -14.77 -14.84 6.21
N PHE A 14 -14.93 -14.03 7.24
CA PHE A 14 -16.21 -13.37 7.55
C PHE A 14 -15.99 -11.95 8.03
N PHE A 15 -16.87 -11.05 7.63
CA PHE A 15 -16.86 -9.65 8.05
C PHE A 15 -18.06 -9.39 8.97
N ARG A 16 -17.82 -8.79 10.14
CA ARG A 16 -18.83 -8.33 11.08
C ARG A 16 -18.96 -6.81 10.96
N PRO A 17 -20.01 -6.29 10.30
CA PRO A 17 -20.18 -4.85 10.08
C PRO A 17 -20.30 -4.05 11.37
N GLU A 18 -21.05 -4.57 12.35
CA GLU A 18 -21.30 -3.93 13.65
C GLU A 18 -20.00 -3.64 14.41
N GLU A 19 -19.04 -4.57 14.36
CA GLU A 19 -17.74 -4.40 15.01
C GLU A 19 -16.70 -3.73 14.10
N GLY A 20 -16.99 -3.60 12.80
CA GLY A 20 -16.02 -3.23 11.79
C GLY A 20 -14.83 -4.19 11.72
N LYS A 21 -15.05 -5.51 11.87
CA LYS A 21 -13.96 -6.50 11.94
C LYS A 21 -14.08 -7.55 10.85
N LEU A 22 -13.01 -7.73 10.10
CA LEU A 22 -12.81 -8.85 9.20
C LEU A 22 -11.99 -9.92 9.91
N TYR A 23 -12.50 -11.13 9.92
CA TYR A 23 -11.85 -12.29 10.50
C TYR A 23 -11.49 -13.27 9.39
N VAL A 24 -10.25 -13.75 9.42
CA VAL A 24 -9.72 -14.71 8.45
C VAL A 24 -9.19 -15.91 9.24
N PHE A 25 -9.90 -17.03 9.17
CA PHE A 25 -9.47 -18.29 9.76
C PHE A 25 -8.70 -19.13 8.75
N LYS A 26 -7.48 -19.50 9.12
CA LYS A 26 -6.60 -20.41 8.37
C LYS A 26 -6.23 -21.59 9.26
N PRO A 27 -5.82 -22.75 8.71
CA PRO A 27 -5.54 -23.95 9.51
C PRO A 27 -4.54 -23.75 10.67
N ASN A 28 -3.58 -22.83 10.50
CA ASN A 28 -2.53 -22.55 11.48
C ASN A 28 -2.61 -21.18 12.15
N ARG A 29 -3.59 -20.34 11.79
CA ARG A 29 -3.69 -18.96 12.31
C ARG A 29 -5.07 -18.34 12.17
N ILE A 30 -5.34 -17.38 13.05
CA ILE A 30 -6.51 -16.51 13.01
C ILE A 30 -6.02 -15.09 12.84
N GLU A 31 -6.51 -14.39 11.82
CA GLU A 31 -6.21 -12.98 11.57
C GLU A 31 -7.49 -12.16 11.76
N VAL A 32 -7.38 -11.02 12.43
CA VAL A 32 -8.48 -10.06 12.64
C VAL A 32 -8.01 -8.70 12.17
N LEU A 33 -8.77 -8.07 11.27
CA LEU A 33 -8.49 -6.74 10.73
C LEU A 33 -9.66 -5.82 11.11
N LYS A 34 -9.37 -4.75 11.85
CA LYS A 34 -10.32 -3.67 12.12
C LYS A 34 -10.38 -2.72 10.93
N SER A 35 -11.58 -2.32 10.57
CA SER A 35 -11.91 -1.48 9.43
C SER A 35 -11.63 0.00 9.70
N TRP A 36 -11.86 0.83 8.67
CA TRP A 36 -11.76 2.27 8.78
C TRP A 36 -12.74 2.83 9.84
N PRO A 37 -12.39 3.90 10.59
CA PRO A 37 -11.17 4.70 10.54
C PRO A 37 -10.03 4.18 11.43
N HIS A 38 -10.25 3.13 12.22
CA HIS A 38 -9.28 2.62 13.19
C HIS A 38 -8.59 1.35 12.68
N ILE A 39 -7.82 1.52 11.61
CA ILE A 39 -7.14 0.42 10.93
C ILE A 39 -6.14 -0.25 11.87
N MET A 40 -6.41 -1.50 12.23
CA MET A 40 -5.58 -2.32 13.10
C MET A 40 -5.67 -3.77 12.66
N ALA A 41 -4.63 -4.56 12.91
CA ALA A 41 -4.64 -5.97 12.61
C ALA A 41 -3.92 -6.79 13.69
N TRP A 42 -4.52 -7.90 14.06
CA TRP A 42 -4.01 -8.86 15.05
C TRP A 42 -4.04 -10.26 14.49
N ARG A 43 -3.07 -11.07 14.90
CA ARG A 43 -2.98 -12.48 14.52
C ARG A 43 -2.69 -13.35 15.74
N LYS A 44 -3.34 -14.50 15.78
CA LYS A 44 -3.01 -15.64 16.65
C LYS A 44 -2.49 -16.78 15.79
N THR A 45 -1.48 -17.51 16.26
CA THR A 45 -0.92 -18.69 15.58
C THR A 45 -0.83 -19.84 16.56
N ARG A 46 -0.77 -21.10 16.08
CA ARG A 46 -0.66 -22.26 16.99
C ARG A 46 0.55 -22.15 17.95
N GLY A 47 1.70 -21.69 17.46
CA GLY A 47 2.91 -21.51 18.28
C GLY A 47 2.94 -20.23 19.14
N LYS A 48 2.03 -19.29 18.92
CA LYS A 48 1.89 -18.06 19.72
C LYS A 48 0.39 -17.79 19.92
N PRO A 49 -0.20 -18.34 20.99
CA PRO A 49 -1.66 -18.30 21.20
C PRO A 49 -2.16 -16.90 21.60
N GLY A 50 -1.27 -15.97 21.98
CA GLY A 50 -1.61 -14.57 22.24
C GLY A 50 -1.89 -13.76 20.96
N TRP A 51 -2.74 -12.73 21.08
CA TRP A 51 -2.95 -11.77 19.99
C TRP A 51 -1.70 -10.91 19.80
N VAL A 52 -1.14 -10.92 18.59
CA VAL A 52 0.02 -10.08 18.24
C VAL A 52 -0.34 -9.18 17.08
N HIS A 53 0.07 -7.92 17.14
CA HIS A 53 -0.08 -6.99 16.02
C HIS A 53 0.70 -7.48 14.80
N PHE A 54 0.12 -7.34 13.61
CA PHE A 54 0.81 -7.62 12.37
C PHE A 54 0.40 -6.65 11.26
N ARG A 55 1.11 -6.69 10.13
CA ARG A 55 0.87 -5.85 8.96
C ARG A 55 0.40 -6.75 7.81
N PRO A 56 -0.91 -6.88 7.56
CA PRO A 56 -1.41 -7.72 6.49
C PRO A 56 -0.93 -7.19 5.13
N LYS A 57 -0.73 -8.12 4.19
CA LYS A 57 -0.54 -7.80 2.79
C LYS A 57 -1.91 -7.68 2.16
N ILE A 58 -2.37 -6.46 1.93
CA ILE A 58 -3.61 -6.17 1.21
C ILE A 58 -3.29 -5.45 -0.10
N SER A 59 -4.09 -5.71 -1.12
CA SER A 59 -4.16 -4.92 -2.34
C SER A 59 -5.48 -4.17 -2.37
N MET A 60 -5.55 -3.02 -3.04
CA MET A 60 -6.81 -2.29 -3.17
C MET A 60 -7.51 -2.79 -4.42
N PRO A 61 -8.82 -3.06 -4.36
CA PRO A 61 -9.56 -3.54 -5.51
C PRO A 61 -9.57 -2.48 -6.63
N ALA A 62 -9.41 -2.93 -7.88
CA ALA A 62 -9.38 -2.06 -9.05
C ALA A 62 -10.79 -1.65 -9.55
N LYS A 63 -11.79 -2.49 -9.26
CA LYS A 63 -13.19 -2.31 -9.67
C LYS A 63 -13.98 -1.56 -8.60
N ASP A 64 -15.15 -1.07 -8.98
CA ASP A 64 -16.14 -0.56 -8.04
C ASP A 64 -16.58 -1.67 -7.08
N VAL A 65 -16.17 -1.53 -5.82
CA VAL A 65 -16.48 -2.45 -4.74
C VAL A 65 -17.98 -2.57 -4.51
N GLY A 66 -18.74 -1.48 -4.65
CA GLY A 66 -20.18 -1.48 -4.45
C GLY A 66 -20.90 -2.32 -5.50
N ASN A 67 -20.53 -2.14 -6.78
CA ASN A 67 -21.07 -2.96 -7.87
C ASN A 67 -20.75 -4.44 -7.66
N ARG A 68 -19.50 -4.77 -7.31
CA ARG A 68 -19.09 -6.16 -7.10
C ARG A 68 -19.81 -6.82 -5.91
N ILE A 69 -20.06 -6.08 -4.82
CA ILE A 69 -20.89 -6.56 -3.70
C ILE A 69 -22.29 -6.92 -4.20
N ARG A 70 -22.94 -6.03 -4.96
CA ARG A 70 -24.28 -6.27 -5.51
C ARG A 70 -24.34 -7.51 -6.40
N CYS A 71 -23.39 -7.67 -7.33
CA CYS A 71 -23.31 -8.88 -8.16
C CYS A 71 -23.17 -10.15 -7.30
N LEU A 72 -22.29 -10.11 -6.30
CA LEU A 72 -22.04 -11.27 -5.45
C LEU A 72 -23.25 -11.64 -4.59
N GLU A 73 -24.00 -10.67 -4.07
CA GLU A 73 -25.22 -10.88 -3.27
C GLU A 73 -26.43 -11.29 -4.12
N GLY A 74 -26.56 -10.75 -5.33
CA GLY A 74 -27.67 -11.04 -6.25
C GLY A 74 -27.56 -12.38 -6.98
N ASN A 75 -26.52 -13.18 -6.71
CA ASN A 75 -26.14 -14.34 -7.52
C ASN A 75 -25.92 -13.97 -9.00
N GLU A 76 -25.45 -12.77 -9.27
CA GLU A 76 -25.19 -12.27 -10.62
C GLU A 76 -23.69 -12.35 -10.95
N ASP A 77 -23.35 -12.50 -12.23
CA ASP A 77 -22.00 -12.31 -12.73
C ASP A 77 -21.69 -10.83 -12.99
N ASP A 78 -20.50 -10.55 -13.52
CA ASP A 78 -20.07 -9.18 -13.86
C ASP A 78 -20.91 -8.56 -15.00
N TYR A 79 -21.77 -9.34 -15.67
CA TYR A 79 -22.66 -8.93 -16.76
C TYR A 79 -24.15 -8.93 -16.35
N GLY A 80 -24.46 -9.18 -15.06
CA GLY A 80 -25.83 -9.21 -14.55
C GLY A 80 -26.58 -10.52 -14.83
N GLN A 81 -25.90 -11.58 -15.29
CA GLN A 81 -26.54 -12.89 -15.47
C GLN A 81 -26.67 -13.62 -14.14
N LYS A 82 -27.88 -14.03 -13.81
CA LYS A 82 -28.18 -14.78 -12.58
C LYS A 82 -27.79 -16.24 -12.70
N TYR A 83 -27.05 -16.73 -11.71
CA TYR A 83 -26.79 -18.15 -11.54
C TYR A 83 -27.97 -18.83 -10.85
N LEU A 84 -28.57 -19.83 -11.51
CA LEU A 84 -29.61 -20.70 -10.92
C LEU A 84 -29.03 -21.67 -9.88
N PHE A 85 -27.77 -22.05 -10.03
CA PHE A 85 -27.04 -22.94 -9.13
C PHE A 85 -25.59 -22.48 -8.99
N ILE A 86 -25.07 -22.48 -7.77
CA ILE A 86 -23.66 -22.19 -7.48
C ILE A 86 -23.09 -23.40 -6.73
N PRO A 87 -22.10 -24.11 -7.29
CA PRO A 87 -21.39 -25.18 -6.61
C PRO A 87 -20.90 -24.76 -5.22
N PRO A 88 -20.94 -25.65 -4.20
CA PRO A 88 -20.50 -25.35 -2.83
C PRO A 88 -19.09 -24.74 -2.73
N GLU A 89 -18.17 -25.15 -3.59
CA GLU A 89 -16.79 -24.66 -3.64
C GLU A 89 -16.76 -23.19 -4.03
N LEU A 90 -17.56 -22.81 -5.03
CA LEU A 90 -17.70 -21.43 -5.49
C LEU A 90 -18.44 -20.57 -4.46
N LEU A 91 -19.40 -21.14 -3.71
CA LEU A 91 -20.05 -20.43 -2.61
C LEU A 91 -19.05 -20.01 -1.52
N LYS A 92 -18.08 -20.87 -1.19
CA LYS A 92 -17.02 -20.52 -0.23
C LYS A 92 -16.18 -19.34 -0.74
N VAL A 93 -15.69 -19.43 -1.98
CA VAL A 93 -14.88 -18.36 -2.60
C VAL A 93 -15.67 -17.05 -2.65
N ARG A 94 -16.94 -17.09 -3.07
CA ARG A 94 -17.83 -15.92 -3.12
C ARG A 94 -18.03 -15.30 -1.73
N ARG A 95 -18.23 -16.10 -0.68
CA ARG A 95 -18.38 -15.60 0.70
C ARG A 95 -17.11 -14.92 1.20
N GLU A 96 -15.95 -15.49 0.91
CA GLU A 96 -14.67 -14.89 1.28
C GLU A 96 -14.44 -13.57 0.54
N GLU A 97 -14.69 -13.55 -0.77
CA GLU A 97 -14.60 -12.34 -1.59
C GLU A 97 -15.55 -11.25 -1.08
N LEU A 98 -16.81 -11.60 -0.83
CA LEU A 98 -17.83 -10.69 -0.31
C LEU A 98 -17.43 -10.11 1.05
N ALA A 99 -16.90 -10.92 1.96
CA ALA A 99 -16.42 -10.44 3.26
C ALA A 99 -15.28 -9.41 3.11
N TRP A 100 -14.32 -9.67 2.22
CA TRP A 100 -13.26 -8.69 1.91
C TRP A 100 -13.82 -7.42 1.28
N LEU A 101 -14.73 -7.52 0.31
CA LEU A 101 -15.33 -6.36 -0.34
C LEU A 101 -16.13 -5.51 0.64
N LYS A 102 -16.90 -6.12 1.53
CA LYS A 102 -17.59 -5.41 2.62
C LYS A 102 -16.62 -4.73 3.58
N TRP A 103 -15.47 -5.35 3.87
CA TRP A 103 -14.41 -4.66 4.61
C TRP A 103 -13.85 -3.47 3.82
N TYR A 104 -13.57 -3.63 2.52
CA TYR A 104 -13.09 -2.54 1.68
C TYR A 104 -14.13 -1.42 1.50
N SER A 105 -15.43 -1.70 1.55
CA SER A 105 -16.48 -0.68 1.42
C SER A 105 -16.57 0.24 2.65
N THR A 106 -15.99 -0.15 3.79
CA THR A 106 -15.84 0.76 4.94
C THR A 106 -14.83 1.87 4.70
N ILE A 107 -13.91 1.69 3.76
CA ILE A 107 -12.87 2.68 3.45
C ILE A 107 -13.47 3.68 2.44
N PRO A 108 -13.40 5.00 2.72
CA PRO A 108 -13.89 6.02 1.80
C PRO A 108 -13.33 5.83 0.38
N ARG A 109 -14.18 6.05 -0.63
CA ARG A 109 -13.85 5.80 -2.04
C ARG A 109 -12.62 6.61 -2.47
N GLU A 110 -12.57 7.86 -2.07
CA GLU A 110 -11.51 8.81 -2.38
C GLU A 110 -10.16 8.31 -1.87
N LEU A 111 -10.13 7.70 -0.69
CA LEU A 111 -8.91 7.12 -0.12
C LEU A 111 -8.49 5.85 -0.83
N ARG A 112 -9.44 5.00 -1.25
CA ARG A 112 -9.14 3.80 -2.06
C ARG A 112 -8.56 4.20 -3.41
N ASP A 113 -9.15 5.19 -4.07
CA ASP A 113 -8.69 5.69 -5.36
C ASP A 113 -7.33 6.40 -5.26
N LEU A 114 -7.05 7.05 -4.12
CA LEU A 114 -5.75 7.67 -3.86
C LEU A 114 -4.61 6.64 -3.76
N ILE A 115 -4.85 5.47 -3.13
CA ILE A 115 -3.79 4.50 -2.85
C ILE A 115 -3.76 3.29 -3.79
N ARG A 116 -4.80 3.05 -4.61
CA ARG A 116 -4.87 1.90 -5.55
C ARG A 116 -3.75 1.90 -6.59
N GLY A 117 -3.21 3.06 -6.93
CA GLY A 117 -2.16 3.20 -7.94
C GLY A 117 -0.79 2.74 -7.48
N PHE A 118 -0.60 2.52 -6.17
CA PHE A 118 0.66 2.00 -5.65
C PHE A 118 0.78 0.49 -5.94
N PRO A 119 1.99 -0.06 -6.12
CA PRO A 119 2.16 -1.48 -6.41
C PRO A 119 2.11 -2.35 -5.15
N ALA A 120 2.37 -1.77 -3.97
CA ALA A 120 2.51 -2.51 -2.73
C ALA A 120 2.33 -1.62 -1.49
N ARG A 121 2.25 -2.29 -0.33
CA ARG A 121 2.18 -1.68 1.00
C ARG A 121 0.94 -0.82 1.25
N HIS A 122 -0.19 -1.13 0.60
CA HIS A 122 -1.45 -0.41 0.80
C HIS A 122 -1.87 -0.38 2.27
N TRP A 123 -1.60 -1.43 3.05
CA TRP A 123 -1.83 -1.41 4.50
C TRP A 123 -1.11 -0.26 5.22
N HIS A 124 0.14 0.01 4.85
CA HIS A 124 0.96 1.04 5.51
C HIS A 124 0.49 2.44 5.13
N LEU A 125 0.21 2.67 3.84
CA LEU A 125 -0.42 3.91 3.38
C LEU A 125 -1.77 4.11 4.06
N LEU A 126 -2.65 3.11 4.04
CA LEU A 126 -3.97 3.20 4.65
C LEU A 126 -3.88 3.49 6.16
N SER A 127 -2.96 2.82 6.86
CA SER A 127 -2.70 3.07 8.29
C SER A 127 -2.12 4.47 8.54
N PHE A 128 -1.30 4.99 7.64
CA PHE A 128 -0.76 6.34 7.69
C PHE A 128 -1.84 7.41 7.48
N LEU A 129 -2.71 7.22 6.48
CA LEU A 129 -3.86 8.09 6.22
C LEU A 129 -4.84 8.08 7.40
N ALA A 130 -5.18 6.90 7.92
CA ALA A 130 -6.06 6.73 9.08
C ALA A 130 -5.50 7.43 10.34
N ARG A 131 -4.19 7.34 10.57
CA ARG A 131 -3.56 7.82 11.80
C ARG A 131 -3.22 9.31 11.76
N CYS A 132 -2.79 9.83 10.61
CA CYS A 132 -2.30 11.19 10.49
C CYS A 132 -3.26 12.13 9.72
N GLY A 133 -4.40 11.61 9.22
CA GLY A 133 -5.55 12.40 8.75
C GLY A 133 -5.27 13.28 7.52
N LYS A 134 -5.86 14.47 7.50
CA LYS A 134 -5.86 15.40 6.35
C LYS A 134 -4.44 15.69 5.81
N ALA A 135 -3.48 15.96 6.69
CA ALA A 135 -2.10 16.24 6.27
C ALA A 135 -1.45 15.06 5.51
N ALA A 136 -1.81 13.81 5.86
CA ALA A 136 -1.29 12.63 5.17
C ALA A 136 -1.95 12.44 3.80
N ILE A 137 -3.23 12.77 3.69
CA ILE A 137 -3.98 12.76 2.42
C ILE A 137 -3.40 13.80 1.45
N GLU A 138 -3.17 15.03 1.94
CA GLU A 138 -2.56 16.12 1.17
C GLU A 138 -1.14 15.78 0.72
N LEU A 139 -0.31 15.19 1.60
CA LEU A 139 1.03 14.74 1.22
C LEU A 139 0.98 13.62 0.18
N THR A 140 0.06 12.66 0.32
CA THR A 140 -0.08 11.55 -0.63
C THR A 140 -0.52 12.05 -2.01
N SER A 141 -1.38 13.07 -2.05
CA SER A 141 -1.86 13.67 -3.30
C SER A 141 -0.80 14.54 -3.98
N SER A 142 -0.05 15.32 -3.20
CA SER A 142 0.95 16.27 -3.73
C SER A 142 2.34 15.66 -3.96
N ASN A 143 2.71 14.63 -3.21
CA ASN A 143 4.00 13.96 -3.28
C ASN A 143 3.89 12.47 -2.90
N PRO A 144 3.37 11.62 -3.80
CA PRO A 144 3.05 10.23 -3.50
C PRO A 144 4.26 9.40 -3.09
N ALA A 145 5.44 9.63 -3.68
CA ALA A 145 6.65 8.91 -3.30
C ALA A 145 7.13 9.27 -1.90
N LEU A 146 7.10 10.56 -1.53
CA LEU A 146 7.44 10.99 -0.17
C LEU A 146 6.45 10.44 0.86
N ALA A 147 5.15 10.49 0.56
CA ALA A 147 4.12 9.93 1.42
C ALA A 147 4.32 8.43 1.67
N TRP A 148 4.58 7.67 0.60
CA TRP A 148 4.84 6.23 0.72
C TRP A 148 6.11 5.92 1.48
N ALA A 149 7.18 6.69 1.27
CA ALA A 149 8.43 6.55 2.01
C ALA A 149 8.24 6.85 3.50
N LEU A 150 7.46 7.88 3.83
CA LEU A 150 7.10 8.24 5.20
C LEU A 150 6.21 7.20 5.87
N ALA A 151 5.21 6.69 5.15
CA ALA A 151 4.37 5.58 5.61
C ALA A 151 5.17 4.29 5.81
N SER A 152 6.30 4.15 5.10
CA SER A 152 7.23 3.02 5.15
C SER A 152 8.56 3.34 5.84
N ASN A 153 8.56 4.30 6.77
CA ASN A 153 9.79 4.93 7.27
C ASN A 153 10.84 3.98 7.89
N TRP A 154 10.44 2.84 8.46
CA TRP A 154 11.38 1.86 9.02
C TRP A 154 12.33 1.25 7.97
N ILE A 155 12.04 1.43 6.68
CA ILE A 155 12.89 0.98 5.57
C ILE A 155 13.94 2.03 5.20
N PHE A 156 13.61 3.30 5.38
CA PHE A 156 14.42 4.42 4.91
C PHE A 156 15.25 5.05 6.03
N HIS A 157 14.66 5.20 7.22
CA HIS A 157 15.30 5.79 8.37
C HIS A 157 16.31 4.82 8.99
N ASN A 158 17.47 5.34 9.38
CA ASN A 158 18.53 4.60 10.05
C ASN A 158 18.92 5.32 11.36
N PRO A 159 18.86 4.67 12.54
CA PRO A 159 18.42 3.30 12.79
C PRO A 159 16.91 3.10 12.55
N PRO A 160 16.41 1.88 12.31
CA PRO A 160 14.98 1.65 12.06
C PRO A 160 14.07 2.17 13.19
N VAL A 161 12.99 2.85 12.80
CA VAL A 161 12.04 3.45 13.75
C VAL A 161 11.22 2.38 14.47
N GLN A 162 11.21 2.42 15.81
CA GLN A 162 10.47 1.47 16.65
C GLN A 162 8.94 1.66 16.59
N ARG A 163 8.46 2.91 16.49
CA ARG A 163 7.03 3.26 16.39
C ARG A 163 6.75 4.04 15.10
N PRO A 164 6.73 3.38 13.91
CA PRO A 164 6.70 4.04 12.61
C PRO A 164 5.61 5.08 12.42
N LEU A 165 4.35 4.76 12.77
CA LEU A 165 3.23 5.69 12.55
C LEU A 165 3.28 6.89 13.52
N ARG A 166 3.77 6.70 14.75
CA ARG A 166 3.94 7.81 15.71
C ARG A 166 5.03 8.77 15.22
N ALA A 167 6.14 8.24 14.73
CA ALA A 167 7.20 9.05 14.13
C ALA A 167 6.72 9.77 12.87
N ALA A 168 6.01 9.06 11.98
CA ALA A 168 5.43 9.64 10.77
C ALA A 168 4.54 10.85 11.10
N CYS A 169 3.59 10.72 12.05
CA CYS A 169 2.73 11.86 12.41
C CYS A 169 3.50 13.02 13.07
N SER A 170 4.59 12.74 13.80
CA SER A 170 5.43 13.80 14.36
C SER A 170 6.21 14.56 13.29
N VAL A 171 6.73 13.84 12.29
CA VAL A 171 7.55 14.41 11.21
C VAL A 171 6.69 15.09 10.14
N LEU A 172 5.44 14.65 9.94
CA LEU A 172 4.51 15.21 8.96
C LEU A 172 4.19 16.70 9.19
N ARG A 173 4.41 17.21 10.41
CA ARG A 173 4.23 18.62 10.76
C ARG A 173 5.40 19.52 10.30
N LYS A 174 6.50 18.93 9.84
CA LYS A 174 7.70 19.65 9.37
C LYS A 174 7.58 19.98 7.88
N LYS A 175 8.50 20.82 7.38
CA LYS A 175 8.59 21.11 5.94
C LYS A 175 9.00 19.82 5.21
N GLN A 176 8.54 19.62 3.98
CA GLN A 176 8.87 18.41 3.20
C GLN A 176 10.39 18.18 3.09
N ARG A 177 11.21 19.24 3.02
CA ARG A 177 12.69 19.15 3.04
C ARG A 177 13.23 18.49 4.31
N ASP A 178 12.62 18.74 5.45
CA ASP A 178 13.01 18.13 6.74
C ASP A 178 12.57 16.67 6.80
N ILE A 179 11.42 16.35 6.20
CA ILE A 179 10.95 14.96 6.05
C ILE A 179 11.93 14.18 5.17
N LEU A 180 12.42 14.79 4.07
CA LEU A 180 13.43 14.20 3.20
C LEU A 180 14.73 13.94 3.96
N ALA A 181 15.24 14.94 4.68
CA ALA A 181 16.43 14.81 5.52
C ALA A 181 16.29 13.62 6.48
N TRP A 182 15.15 13.56 7.18
CA TRP A 182 14.86 12.51 8.15
C TRP A 182 14.78 11.11 7.51
N LEU A 183 14.28 11.00 6.28
CA LEU A 183 14.25 9.75 5.51
C LEU A 183 15.58 9.42 4.80
N GLY A 184 16.60 10.27 4.94
CA GLY A 184 17.92 10.13 4.32
C GLY A 184 17.97 10.50 2.83
N PHE A 185 16.99 11.26 2.34
CA PHE A 185 17.02 11.87 1.01
C PHE A 185 17.74 13.23 1.07
N PRO A 186 18.29 13.75 -0.04
CA PRO A 186 18.85 15.10 -0.08
C PRO A 186 17.79 16.14 0.36
N PRO A 187 18.09 17.02 1.34
CA PRO A 187 17.13 17.98 1.89
C PRO A 187 16.97 19.23 1.01
N THR A 188 16.73 19.04 -0.28
CA THR A 188 16.65 20.12 -1.29
C THR A 188 15.26 20.21 -1.92
N GLU A 189 14.91 21.39 -2.41
CA GLU A 189 13.68 21.55 -3.19
C GLU A 189 13.71 20.76 -4.50
N ALA A 190 14.88 20.58 -5.11
CA ALA A 190 15.04 19.73 -6.28
C ALA A 190 14.65 18.27 -5.99
N ALA A 191 15.16 17.69 -4.90
CA ALA A 191 14.81 16.32 -4.51
C ALA A 191 13.31 16.18 -4.17
N ARG A 192 12.73 17.19 -3.52
CA ARG A 192 11.28 17.25 -3.27
C ARG A 192 10.48 17.23 -4.58
N ARG A 193 10.86 18.05 -5.56
CA ARG A 193 10.22 18.13 -6.88
C ARG A 193 10.37 16.82 -7.65
N VAL A 194 11.55 16.20 -7.63
CA VAL A 194 11.79 14.88 -8.25
C VAL A 194 10.84 13.84 -7.68
N LEU A 195 10.75 13.72 -6.35
CA LEU A 195 9.83 12.75 -5.72
C LEU A 195 8.35 13.05 -6.00
N ALA A 196 7.97 14.32 -6.08
CA ALA A 196 6.60 14.70 -6.43
C ALA A 196 6.20 14.26 -7.85
N LYS A 197 7.18 14.11 -8.75
CA LYS A 197 6.97 13.64 -10.14
C LYS A 197 6.92 12.12 -10.27
N VAL A 198 7.34 11.38 -9.23
CA VAL A 198 7.31 9.92 -9.23
C VAL A 198 5.87 9.45 -9.14
N ILE A 199 5.43 8.71 -10.16
CA ILE A 199 4.07 8.19 -10.18
C ILE A 199 3.86 7.05 -9.19
N PRO A 200 2.65 6.88 -8.62
CA PRO A 200 2.36 5.83 -7.65
C PRO A 200 2.80 4.43 -8.08
N ARG A 201 2.59 4.04 -9.35
CA ARG A 201 2.97 2.70 -9.86
C ARG A 201 4.48 2.42 -9.83
N ALA A 202 5.30 3.47 -9.86
CA ALA A 202 6.75 3.39 -9.82
C ALA A 202 7.32 3.36 -8.40
N VAL A 203 6.47 3.54 -7.39
CA VAL A 203 6.89 3.59 -5.98
C VAL A 203 7.10 2.17 -5.44
N ARG A 204 8.30 1.63 -5.66
CA ARG A 204 8.76 0.36 -5.08
C ARG A 204 9.88 0.59 -4.07
N THR A 205 10.05 -0.36 -3.16
CA THR A 205 11.06 -0.26 -2.10
C THR A 205 12.47 -0.07 -2.66
N ASN A 206 12.87 -0.92 -3.61
CA ASN A 206 14.22 -0.89 -4.17
C ASN A 206 14.41 0.33 -5.08
N ASP A 207 13.43 0.64 -5.90
CA ASP A 207 13.45 1.80 -6.82
C ASP A 207 13.64 3.11 -6.04
N LEU A 208 12.89 3.34 -4.95
CA LEU A 208 13.07 4.56 -4.14
C LEU A 208 14.40 4.59 -3.38
N ARG A 209 14.93 3.44 -2.93
CA ARG A 209 16.26 3.40 -2.30
C ARG A 209 17.37 3.70 -3.32
N ALA A 210 17.24 3.18 -4.54
CA ALA A 210 18.15 3.43 -5.65
C ALA A 210 18.10 4.91 -6.04
N LEU A 211 16.90 5.46 -6.23
CA LEU A 211 16.69 6.88 -6.52
C LEU A 211 17.26 7.78 -5.41
N ARG A 212 17.08 7.41 -4.13
CA ARG A 212 17.65 8.14 -2.99
C ARG A 212 19.17 8.26 -3.10
N LYS A 213 19.86 7.15 -3.42
CA LYS A 213 21.31 7.14 -3.64
C LYS A 213 21.68 7.98 -4.87
N ALA A 214 20.94 7.82 -5.95
CA ALA A 214 21.19 8.49 -7.23
C ALA A 214 21.09 10.02 -7.13
N MET A 215 20.09 10.53 -6.41
CA MET A 215 19.90 11.97 -6.18
C MET A 215 21.01 12.62 -5.33
N GLY A 216 21.90 11.82 -4.73
CA GLY A 216 23.14 12.34 -4.13
C GLY A 216 24.14 12.86 -5.18
N ARG A 217 23.98 12.47 -6.45
CA ARG A 217 24.78 12.96 -7.58
C ARG A 217 24.09 14.17 -8.22
N ALA A 218 24.85 15.26 -8.40
CA ALA A 218 24.31 16.54 -8.88
C ALA A 218 23.80 16.47 -10.33
N ASP A 219 24.46 15.69 -11.19
CA ASP A 219 24.10 15.41 -12.58
C ASP A 219 22.73 14.73 -12.69
N VAL A 220 22.48 13.68 -11.91
CA VAL A 220 21.20 12.96 -11.86
C VAL A 220 20.10 13.87 -11.35
N LEU A 221 20.37 14.58 -10.24
CA LEU A 221 19.38 15.45 -9.63
C LEU A 221 18.97 16.57 -10.58
N ASN A 222 19.95 17.20 -11.26
CA ASN A 222 19.69 18.25 -12.25
C ASN A 222 18.84 17.69 -13.40
N THR A 223 19.27 16.59 -14.01
CA THR A 223 18.59 15.99 -15.16
C THR A 223 17.16 15.56 -14.83
N THR A 224 16.96 14.81 -13.74
CA THR A 224 15.63 14.34 -13.32
C THR A 224 14.71 15.45 -12.84
N SER A 225 15.27 16.60 -12.40
CA SER A 225 14.47 17.75 -11.97
C SER A 225 13.70 18.42 -13.12
N HIS A 226 14.12 18.23 -14.37
CA HIS A 226 13.47 18.81 -15.55
C HIS A 226 12.33 17.94 -16.10
N LEU A 227 12.34 16.63 -15.83
CA LEU A 227 11.32 15.69 -16.33
C LEU A 227 9.92 16.05 -15.82
N VAL A 228 8.87 15.88 -16.62
CA VAL A 228 7.50 16.16 -16.15
C VAL A 228 6.98 15.06 -15.22
N ARG A 229 7.43 13.83 -15.44
CA ARG A 229 6.97 12.61 -14.77
C ARG A 229 8.15 11.66 -14.57
N ILE A 230 8.09 10.82 -13.54
CA ILE A 230 9.11 9.79 -13.31
C ILE A 230 8.42 8.44 -13.11
N ASN A 231 8.68 7.50 -14.02
CA ASN A 231 8.22 6.11 -13.94
C ASN A 231 9.36 5.16 -13.53
N THR A 232 9.10 3.85 -13.47
CA THR A 232 10.12 2.86 -13.07
C THR A 232 11.32 2.82 -14.03
N GLY A 233 11.11 3.00 -15.33
CA GLY A 233 12.17 3.01 -16.33
C GLY A 233 13.17 4.14 -16.08
N VAL A 234 12.66 5.36 -15.90
CA VAL A 234 13.49 6.53 -15.56
C VAL A 234 14.27 6.29 -14.28
N ILE A 235 13.63 5.76 -13.22
CA ILE A 235 14.33 5.49 -11.94
C ILE A 235 15.49 4.51 -12.15
N ARG A 236 15.28 3.44 -12.93
CA ARG A 236 16.31 2.43 -13.18
C ARG A 236 17.50 3.03 -13.92
N VAL A 237 17.26 3.75 -15.02
CA VAL A 237 18.33 4.40 -15.80
C VAL A 237 19.05 5.46 -14.96
N ALA A 238 18.32 6.32 -14.25
CA ALA A 238 18.90 7.38 -13.43
C ALA A 238 19.69 6.85 -12.22
N ALA A 239 19.29 5.71 -11.66
CA ALA A 239 19.94 5.12 -10.51
C ALA A 239 21.12 4.21 -10.84
N ASP A 240 21.25 3.81 -12.10
CA ASP A 240 22.34 2.99 -12.60
C ASP A 240 23.54 3.89 -12.99
N PRO A 241 24.70 3.78 -12.32
CA PRO A 241 25.87 4.58 -12.66
C PRO A 241 26.49 4.27 -14.02
N GLU A 242 26.29 3.06 -14.56
CA GLU A 242 26.85 2.62 -15.84
C GLU A 242 25.95 3.04 -17.00
N LEU A 243 24.63 3.00 -16.83
CA LEU A 243 23.68 3.39 -17.88
C LEU A 243 23.45 4.89 -17.96
N PHE A 244 23.42 5.60 -16.83
CA PHE A 244 23.08 7.03 -16.79
C PHE A 244 23.95 7.92 -17.71
N PRO A 245 25.28 7.72 -17.82
CA PRO A 245 26.13 8.53 -18.71
C PRO A 245 25.73 8.46 -20.20
N TYR A 246 25.08 7.37 -20.62
CA TYR A 246 24.61 7.18 -22.00
C TYR A 246 23.16 7.65 -22.21
N ALA A 247 22.48 8.03 -21.13
CA ALA A 247 21.09 8.46 -21.18
C ALA A 247 21.00 9.96 -21.43
N SER A 248 20.70 10.35 -22.67
CA SER A 248 20.43 11.76 -22.99
C SER A 248 19.18 12.25 -22.24
N PRO A 249 19.09 13.57 -21.96
CA PRO A 249 17.86 14.15 -21.40
C PRO A 249 16.62 13.86 -22.25
N SER A 250 16.75 13.83 -23.59
CA SER A 250 15.66 13.50 -24.51
C SER A 250 15.20 12.05 -24.36
N LEU A 251 16.13 11.10 -24.22
CA LEU A 251 15.80 9.70 -24.00
C LEU A 251 15.08 9.50 -22.66
N LEU A 252 15.54 10.16 -21.59
CA LEU A 252 14.87 10.08 -20.29
C LEU A 252 13.45 10.66 -20.33
N ASP A 253 13.24 11.75 -21.07
CA ASP A 253 11.92 12.32 -21.27
C ASP A 253 11.00 11.37 -22.06
N GLU A 254 11.51 10.73 -23.11
CA GLU A 254 10.77 9.72 -23.88
C GLU A 254 10.40 8.51 -23.00
N ILE A 255 11.35 7.96 -22.26
CA ILE A 255 11.11 6.87 -21.31
C ILE A 255 10.04 7.28 -20.30
N SER A 256 10.05 8.53 -19.82
CA SER A 256 9.07 9.03 -18.84
C SER A 256 7.62 9.01 -19.34
N ARG A 257 7.43 9.10 -20.66
CA ARG A 257 6.12 9.08 -21.33
C ARG A 257 5.64 7.65 -21.58
N CYS A 258 6.55 6.68 -21.69
CA CYS A 258 6.21 5.26 -21.80
C CYS A 258 5.52 4.75 -20.52
N SER A 259 4.54 3.86 -20.71
CA SER A 259 3.68 3.38 -19.62
C SER A 259 4.40 2.36 -18.73
#